data_AF-A0A2A4SV80-F1
#
_entry.id   AF-A0A2A4SV80-F1
#
_cell.length_a   1.000
_cell.length_b   1.000
_cell.length_c   1.000
_cell.angle_alpha   90.00
_cell.angle_beta   90.00
_cell.angle_gamma   90.00
#
_symmetry.space_group_name_H-M   'P 1'
#
loop_
_entity.id
_entity.type
_entity.pdbx_description
1 polymer ?
#
loop_
_entity_poly.entity_id
_entity_poly.type
_entity_poly.pdbx_seq_one_letter_code
_entity_poly.pdbx_strand_id
1 'polypeptide(L)'
;MNTLIFSVSAFCLFGSIWGSFGNVVLHRLKHGGSLVFDRSHCPQCNTTLGVLDLFPILSWIFLRGKCRYCQNSISIQYPITELLFAIIWGLYGYVFFPYISIAQTLLHLFIISSLIIISLYDIKYYEIPDEVSLPSIFILTLIALWQQNTDAFIAATLIYSFFYLQIFIPTAIYAWKQKSWKEVFIAIKSFFIFPLWIALSCFISEKKLEKWSIFQEEENEEIPQWIGGGDLRIAFIMGLFLGTKEALIALFLSYIIGSFIGVFVLAIYKKKNQMIPFGPFLSLGTIISLFAGQTLWTLYWETFVNF
;
A
#
# COMPACT_ATOMS: atom_id res chain seq x y z
N MET A 1 18.61 -19.20 21.32
CA MET A 1 18.49 -19.85 19.99
C MET A 1 17.12 -20.51 19.80
N ASN A 2 16.69 -21.43 20.69
CA ASN A 2 15.39 -22.13 20.54
C ASN A 2 14.17 -21.19 20.55
N THR A 3 14.13 -20.19 21.43
CA THR A 3 13.02 -19.22 21.50
C THR A 3 12.89 -18.38 20.23
N LEU A 4 14.02 -18.00 19.61
CA LEU A 4 14.05 -17.22 18.39
C LEU A 4 13.60 -18.05 17.17
N ILE A 5 14.07 -19.29 17.08
CA ILE A 5 13.62 -20.22 16.02
C ILE A 5 12.11 -20.46 16.15
N PHE A 6 11.62 -20.67 17.38
CA PHE A 6 10.21 -20.85 17.64
C PHE A 6 9.38 -19.61 17.26
N SER A 7 9.80 -18.40 17.66
CA SER A 7 9.08 -17.18 17.31
C SER A 7 9.03 -16.97 15.80
N VAL A 8 10.16 -17.05 15.10
CA VAL A 8 10.22 -16.90 13.65
C VAL A 8 9.33 -17.92 12.94
N SER A 9 9.38 -19.19 13.36
CA SER A 9 8.52 -20.25 12.80
C SER A 9 7.03 -19.94 13.01
N ALA A 10 6.66 -19.42 14.19
CA ALA A 10 5.29 -19.02 14.48
C ALA A 10 4.85 -17.86 13.57
N PHE A 11 5.67 -16.82 13.40
CA PHE A 11 5.36 -15.70 12.49
C PHE A 11 5.24 -16.16 11.03
N CYS A 12 6.10 -17.06 10.56
CA CYS A 12 5.97 -17.64 9.22
C CYS A 12 4.65 -18.39 9.05
N LEU A 13 4.29 -19.24 10.03
CA LEU A 13 3.06 -20.01 10.01
C LEU A 13 1.83 -19.10 9.99
N PHE A 14 1.72 -18.18 10.96
CA PHE A 14 0.61 -17.24 11.03
C PHE A 14 0.58 -16.29 9.83
N GLY A 15 1.74 -15.87 9.33
CA GLY A 15 1.86 -15.10 8.10
C GLY A 15 1.26 -15.84 6.91
N SER A 16 1.57 -17.14 6.72
CA SER A 16 0.97 -17.92 5.63
C SER A 16 -0.56 -18.03 5.75
N ILE A 17 -1.09 -18.21 6.97
CA ILE A 17 -2.53 -18.25 7.24
C ILE A 17 -3.17 -16.90 6.91
N TRP A 18 -2.54 -15.81 7.33
CA TRP A 18 -3.00 -14.46 7.05
C TRP A 18 -2.91 -14.13 5.55
N GLY A 19 -1.89 -14.63 4.84
CA GLY A 19 -1.79 -14.49 3.39
C GLY A 19 -2.91 -15.22 2.64
N SER A 20 -3.33 -16.39 3.12
CA SER A 20 -4.52 -17.09 2.59
C SER A 20 -5.77 -16.24 2.80
N PHE A 21 -5.92 -15.61 3.98
CA PHE A 21 -7.01 -14.65 4.23
C PHE A 21 -6.88 -13.40 3.33
N GLY A 22 -5.67 -12.90 3.09
CA GLY A 22 -5.39 -11.77 2.19
C GLY A 22 -5.87 -12.02 0.76
N ASN A 23 -5.74 -13.24 0.24
CA ASN A 23 -6.30 -13.59 -1.07
C ASN A 23 -7.84 -13.50 -1.10
N VAL A 24 -8.50 -13.88 0.01
CA VAL A 24 -9.96 -13.74 0.15
C VAL A 24 -10.36 -12.27 0.17
N VAL A 25 -9.66 -11.44 0.95
CA VAL A 25 -9.88 -9.99 1.00
C VAL A 25 -9.71 -9.38 -0.39
N LEU A 26 -8.61 -9.68 -1.10
CA LEU A 26 -8.35 -9.18 -2.47
C LEU A 26 -9.49 -9.51 -3.44
N HIS A 27 -10.04 -10.72 -3.36
CA HIS A 27 -11.15 -11.12 -4.21
C HIS A 27 -12.42 -10.31 -3.90
N ARG A 28 -12.75 -10.15 -2.60
CA ARG A 28 -13.98 -9.49 -2.13
C ARG A 28 -13.96 -7.97 -2.27
N LEU A 29 -12.78 -7.34 -2.19
CA LEU A 29 -12.63 -5.92 -2.48
C LEU A 29 -13.17 -5.56 -3.87
N LYS A 30 -12.95 -6.42 -4.89
CA LYS A 30 -13.47 -6.14 -6.24
C LYS A 30 -14.91 -6.61 -6.47
N HIS A 31 -15.29 -7.77 -5.92
CA HIS A 31 -16.59 -8.40 -6.22
C HIS A 31 -17.69 -8.10 -5.20
N GLY A 32 -17.37 -7.40 -4.11
CA GLY A 32 -18.27 -7.15 -2.99
C GLY A 32 -18.38 -8.35 -2.04
N GLY A 33 -19.23 -8.19 -1.03
CA GLY A 33 -19.40 -9.15 0.07
C GLY A 33 -18.68 -8.69 1.35
N SER A 34 -18.90 -9.44 2.43
CA SER A 34 -18.25 -9.17 3.70
C SER A 34 -16.78 -9.57 3.65
N LEU A 35 -15.86 -8.65 3.96
CA LEU A 35 -14.43 -8.93 4.03
C LEU A 35 -14.08 -10.02 5.05
N VAL A 36 -14.89 -10.18 6.11
CA VAL A 36 -14.58 -11.07 7.24
C VAL A 36 -15.57 -12.23 7.38
N PHE A 37 -16.87 -11.97 7.22
CA PHE A 37 -17.90 -12.91 7.69
C PHE A 37 -18.28 -14.00 6.69
N ASP A 38 -18.04 -13.78 5.39
CA ASP A 38 -18.44 -14.76 4.37
C ASP A 38 -17.46 -15.95 4.29
N ARG A 39 -17.95 -17.09 3.79
CA ARG A 39 -17.14 -18.29 3.55
C ARG A 39 -16.34 -18.16 2.25
N SER A 40 -15.25 -18.92 2.13
CA SER A 40 -14.44 -18.98 0.91
C SER A 40 -15.08 -19.90 -0.13
N HIS A 41 -15.06 -19.48 -1.39
CA HIS A 41 -15.64 -20.21 -2.52
C HIS A 41 -14.62 -20.42 -3.63
N CYS A 42 -14.75 -21.53 -4.37
CA CYS A 42 -14.00 -21.71 -5.61
C CYS A 42 -14.54 -20.75 -6.69
N PRO A 43 -13.69 -19.95 -7.37
CA PRO A 43 -14.17 -19.00 -8.37
C PRO A 43 -14.77 -19.66 -9.63
N GLN A 44 -14.48 -20.95 -9.88
CA GLN A 44 -14.98 -21.66 -11.06
C GLN A 44 -16.30 -22.40 -10.81
N CYS A 45 -16.38 -23.17 -9.72
CA CYS A 45 -17.54 -24.03 -9.44
C CYS A 45 -18.41 -23.52 -8.28
N ASN A 46 -18.02 -22.41 -7.65
CA ASN A 46 -18.71 -21.77 -6.53
C ASN A 46 -18.93 -22.64 -5.27
N THR A 47 -18.39 -23.87 -5.26
CA THR A 47 -18.43 -24.74 -4.08
C THR A 47 -17.74 -24.06 -2.89
N THR A 48 -18.36 -24.19 -1.71
CA THR A 48 -17.77 -23.69 -0.46
C THR A 48 -16.54 -24.54 -0.12
N LEU A 49 -15.40 -23.88 0.09
CA LEU A 49 -14.14 -24.56 0.38
C LEU A 49 -14.09 -25.03 1.84
N GLY A 50 -13.55 -26.24 2.05
CA GLY A 50 -13.30 -26.80 3.36
C GLY A 50 -12.00 -26.28 3.99
N VAL A 51 -11.79 -26.56 5.27
CA VAL A 51 -10.57 -26.15 6.00
C VAL A 51 -9.30 -26.69 5.35
N LEU A 52 -9.33 -27.93 4.85
CA LEU A 52 -8.18 -28.54 4.17
C LEU A 52 -7.86 -27.91 2.81
N ASP A 53 -8.83 -27.25 2.18
CA ASP A 53 -8.63 -26.53 0.91
C ASP A 53 -8.10 -25.11 1.15
N LEU A 54 -8.17 -24.63 2.39
CA LEU A 54 -7.68 -23.32 2.83
C LEU A 54 -6.37 -23.43 3.62
N PHE A 55 -5.82 -24.63 3.78
CA PHE A 55 -4.49 -24.77 4.39
C PHE A 55 -3.48 -24.10 3.44
N PRO A 56 -2.74 -23.05 3.87
CA PRO A 56 -1.88 -22.28 2.97
C PRO A 56 -0.84 -23.18 2.31
N ILE A 57 -0.35 -22.84 1.11
CA ILE A 57 0.73 -23.42 0.29
C ILE A 57 0.62 -24.94 0.08
N LEU A 58 0.59 -25.71 1.15
CA LEU A 58 0.40 -27.15 1.19
C LEU A 58 -0.86 -27.60 0.47
N SER A 59 -2.03 -26.96 0.65
CA SER A 59 -3.24 -27.39 -0.06
C SER A 59 -3.05 -27.31 -1.57
N TRP A 60 -2.46 -26.21 -2.06
CA TRP A 60 -2.15 -26.00 -3.47
C TRP A 60 -1.13 -27.03 -3.98
N ILE A 61 -0.06 -27.30 -3.22
CA ILE A 61 0.95 -28.32 -3.58
C ILE A 61 0.32 -29.72 -3.66
N PHE A 62 -0.40 -30.15 -2.63
CA PHE A 62 -1.00 -31.49 -2.57
C PHE A 62 -2.09 -31.69 -3.62
N LEU A 63 -2.84 -30.64 -3.95
CA LEU A 63 -3.84 -30.66 -5.03
C LEU A 63 -3.24 -30.37 -6.42
N ARG A 64 -1.90 -30.22 -6.52
CA ARG A 64 -1.16 -29.92 -7.77
C ARG A 64 -1.73 -28.70 -8.51
N GLY A 65 -2.07 -27.67 -7.76
CA GLY A 65 -2.63 -26.42 -8.26
C GLY A 65 -4.03 -26.53 -8.84
N LYS A 66 -4.82 -27.54 -8.43
CA LYS A 66 -6.20 -27.73 -8.90
C LYS A 66 -7.22 -27.67 -7.76
N CYS A 67 -8.43 -27.26 -8.08
CA CYS A 67 -9.55 -27.36 -7.15
C CYS A 67 -9.92 -28.83 -6.89
N ARG A 68 -10.11 -29.22 -5.63
CA ARG A 68 -10.52 -30.58 -5.24
C ARG A 68 -11.81 -31.03 -5.92
N TYR A 69 -12.77 -30.12 -6.06
CA TYR A 69 -14.13 -30.42 -6.51
C TYR A 69 -14.30 -30.39 -8.03
N CYS A 70 -13.79 -29.35 -8.70
CA CYS A 70 -13.97 -29.17 -10.14
C CYS A 70 -12.72 -29.43 -10.99
N GLN A 71 -11.57 -29.72 -10.35
CA GLN A 71 -10.28 -30.00 -11.01
C GLN A 71 -9.72 -28.87 -11.89
N ASN A 72 -10.37 -27.70 -11.90
CA ASN A 72 -9.87 -26.53 -12.61
C ASN A 72 -8.64 -25.94 -11.90
N SER A 73 -7.75 -25.31 -12.65
CA SER A 73 -6.51 -24.73 -12.11
C SER A 73 -6.79 -23.56 -11.17
N ILE A 74 -6.11 -23.56 -10.02
CA ILE A 74 -6.06 -22.44 -9.07
C ILE A 74 -4.86 -21.58 -9.40
N SER A 75 -5.07 -20.26 -9.49
CA SER A 75 -4.02 -19.29 -9.80
C SER A 75 -2.80 -19.43 -8.88
N ILE A 76 -1.59 -19.32 -9.44
CA ILE A 76 -0.33 -19.31 -8.69
C ILE A 76 -0.22 -18.11 -7.74
N GLN A 77 -1.04 -17.07 -7.95
CA GLN A 77 -1.11 -15.92 -7.05
C GLN A 77 -1.37 -16.35 -5.60
N TYR A 78 -2.21 -17.38 -5.38
CA TYR A 78 -2.59 -17.81 -4.03
C TYR A 78 -1.37 -18.24 -3.18
N PRO A 79 -0.59 -19.26 -3.59
CA PRO A 79 0.60 -19.67 -2.84
C PRO A 79 1.71 -18.60 -2.84
N ILE A 80 1.80 -17.73 -3.86
CA ILE A 80 2.76 -16.62 -3.85
C ILE A 80 2.42 -15.62 -2.75
N THR A 81 1.16 -15.20 -2.63
CA THR A 81 0.72 -14.29 -1.57
C THR A 81 0.97 -14.91 -0.19
N GLU A 82 0.61 -16.19 -0.01
CA GLU A 82 0.84 -16.89 1.26
C GLU A 82 2.32 -16.95 1.65
N LEU A 83 3.20 -17.23 0.68
CA LEU A 83 4.63 -17.24 0.90
C LEU A 83 5.18 -15.84 1.18
N LEU A 84 4.70 -14.82 0.47
CA LEU A 84 5.09 -13.43 0.68
C LEU A 84 4.80 -12.98 2.12
N PHE A 85 3.58 -13.24 2.62
CA PHE A 85 3.23 -12.94 4.00
C PHE A 85 4.07 -13.74 5.00
N ALA A 86 4.27 -15.04 4.77
CA ALA A 86 5.10 -15.87 5.64
C ALA A 86 6.53 -15.35 5.76
N ILE A 87 7.16 -14.97 4.65
CA ILE A 87 8.52 -14.43 4.63
C ILE A 87 8.57 -13.08 5.35
N ILE A 88 7.70 -12.13 5.00
CA ILE A 88 7.75 -10.78 5.57
C ILE A 88 7.46 -10.81 7.08
N TRP A 89 6.44 -11.56 7.52
CA TRP A 89 6.14 -11.70 8.95
C TRP A 89 7.24 -12.46 9.69
N GLY A 90 7.83 -13.49 9.09
CA GLY A 90 8.98 -14.21 9.66
C GLY A 90 10.19 -13.30 9.87
N LEU A 91 10.53 -12.49 8.86
CA LEU A 91 11.58 -11.47 8.95
C LEU A 91 11.26 -10.43 10.02
N TYR A 92 10.00 -9.96 10.09
CA TYR A 92 9.53 -9.07 11.15
C TYR A 92 9.73 -9.68 12.54
N GLY A 93 9.32 -10.93 12.72
CA GLY A 93 9.46 -11.67 13.96
C GLY A 93 10.91 -11.90 14.37
N TYR A 94 11.83 -12.02 13.41
CA TYR A 94 13.26 -12.13 13.68
C TYR A 94 13.86 -10.80 14.16
N VAL A 95 13.52 -9.71 13.48
CA VAL A 95 14.14 -8.39 13.72
C VAL A 95 13.56 -7.67 14.93
N PHE A 96 12.23 -7.69 15.09
CA PHE A 96 11.54 -6.76 16.00
C PHE A 96 10.93 -7.40 17.24
N PHE A 97 10.48 -8.65 17.15
CA PHE A 97 9.74 -9.30 18.24
C PHE A 97 10.46 -9.31 19.60
N PRO A 98 11.80 -9.46 19.68
CA PRO A 98 12.50 -9.40 20.96
C PRO A 98 12.48 -8.02 21.65
N TYR A 99 12.19 -6.95 20.90
CA TYR A 99 12.40 -5.56 21.34
C TYR A 99 11.10 -4.75 21.44
N ILE A 100 10.00 -5.27 20.90
CA ILE A 100 8.74 -4.53 20.72
C ILE A 100 7.61 -5.22 21.49
N SER A 101 6.68 -4.42 22.03
CA SER A 101 5.51 -4.95 22.73
C SER A 101 4.58 -5.74 21.81
N ILE A 102 3.72 -6.60 22.40
CA ILE A 102 2.71 -7.35 21.63
C ILE A 102 1.75 -6.39 20.90
N ALA A 103 1.33 -5.31 21.55
CA ALA A 103 0.41 -4.33 20.94
C ALA A 103 1.02 -3.65 19.71
N GLN A 104 2.27 -3.20 19.80
CA GLN A 104 2.99 -2.61 18.67
C GLN A 104 3.26 -3.64 17.57
N THR A 105 3.56 -4.89 17.95
CA THR A 105 3.70 -6.00 16.99
C THR A 105 2.42 -6.21 16.19
N LEU A 106 1.26 -6.28 16.84
CA LEU A 106 -0.03 -6.44 16.16
C LEU A 106 -0.32 -5.26 15.23
N LEU A 107 0.00 -4.03 15.65
CA LEU A 107 -0.12 -2.85 14.79
C LEU A 107 0.76 -2.97 13.54
N HIS A 108 2.05 -3.27 13.70
CA HIS A 108 2.98 -3.37 12.57
C HIS A 108 2.56 -4.48 11.61
N LEU A 109 2.15 -5.64 12.11
CA LEU A 109 1.64 -6.72 11.28
C LEU A 109 0.37 -6.32 10.52
N PHE A 110 -0.54 -5.58 11.16
CA PHE A 110 -1.73 -5.04 10.50
C PHE A 110 -1.34 -4.09 9.35
N ILE A 111 -0.45 -3.12 9.59
CA ILE A 111 -0.03 -2.15 8.56
C ILE A 111 0.75 -2.82 7.42
N ILE A 112 1.70 -3.72 7.74
CA ILE A 112 2.40 -4.51 6.73
C ILE A 112 1.40 -5.29 5.86
N SER A 113 0.38 -5.89 6.48
CA SER A 113 -0.66 -6.64 5.76
C SER A 113 -1.48 -5.74 4.86
N SER A 114 -1.88 -4.56 5.34
CA SER A 114 -2.59 -3.55 4.56
C SER A 114 -1.77 -3.13 3.34
N LEU A 115 -0.47 -2.84 3.52
CA LEU A 115 0.42 -2.45 2.42
C LEU A 115 0.59 -3.55 1.37
N ILE A 116 0.72 -4.81 1.79
CA ILE A 116 0.78 -5.95 0.86
C ILE A 116 -0.54 -6.09 0.08
N ILE A 117 -1.70 -6.02 0.76
CA ILE A 117 -3.01 -6.11 0.11
C ILE A 117 -3.23 -4.95 -0.85
N ILE A 118 -2.91 -3.72 -0.45
CA ILE A 118 -2.99 -2.53 -1.31
C ILE A 118 -2.10 -2.73 -2.55
N SER A 119 -0.86 -3.17 -2.38
CA SER A 119 0.06 -3.44 -3.49
C SER A 119 -0.48 -4.47 -4.47
N LEU A 120 -0.98 -5.60 -3.97
CA LEU A 120 -1.52 -6.68 -4.81
C LEU A 120 -2.81 -6.27 -5.51
N TYR A 121 -3.65 -5.46 -4.87
CA TYR A 121 -4.86 -4.93 -5.46
C TYR A 121 -4.52 -3.91 -6.56
N ASP A 122 -3.57 -3.01 -6.31
CA ASP A 122 -3.12 -1.99 -7.26
C ASP A 122 -2.44 -2.60 -8.50
N ILE A 123 -1.59 -3.63 -8.32
CA ILE A 123 -1.01 -4.40 -9.44
C ILE A 123 -2.09 -4.97 -10.36
N LYS A 124 -3.23 -5.39 -9.80
CA LYS A 124 -4.28 -6.09 -10.55
C LYS A 124 -5.33 -5.15 -11.12
N TYR A 125 -5.64 -4.07 -10.43
CA TYR A 125 -6.79 -3.22 -10.70
C TYR A 125 -6.47 -1.74 -10.88
N TYR A 126 -5.21 -1.30 -10.71
CA TYR A 126 -4.80 0.11 -10.84
C TYR A 126 -5.59 1.08 -9.94
N GLU A 127 -6.05 0.57 -8.80
CA GLU A 127 -6.92 1.25 -7.85
C GLU A 127 -6.37 0.97 -6.45
N ILE A 128 -6.55 1.91 -5.50
CA ILE A 128 -6.16 1.70 -4.09
C ILE A 128 -7.45 1.58 -3.25
N PRO A 129 -7.66 0.44 -2.55
CA PRO A 129 -8.94 0.15 -1.90
C PRO A 129 -9.12 0.95 -0.60
N ASP A 130 -10.17 1.79 -0.58
CA ASP A 130 -10.59 2.60 0.57
C ASP A 130 -10.81 1.75 1.83
N GLU A 131 -11.36 0.55 1.66
CA GLU A 131 -11.69 -0.39 2.74
C GLU A 131 -10.46 -0.89 3.50
N VAL A 132 -9.26 -0.75 2.92
CA VAL A 132 -7.98 -1.11 3.55
C VAL A 132 -7.18 0.13 3.92
N SER A 133 -7.13 1.13 3.04
CA SER A 133 -6.32 2.33 3.29
C SER A 133 -6.89 3.20 4.40
N LEU A 134 -8.22 3.44 4.44
CA LEU A 134 -8.83 4.36 5.40
C LEU A 134 -8.76 3.83 6.85
N PRO A 135 -9.05 2.54 7.15
CA PRO A 135 -8.85 2.02 8.49
C PRO A 135 -7.39 2.09 8.94
N SER A 136 -6.44 1.88 8.02
CA SER A 136 -5.00 1.99 8.31
C SER A 136 -4.61 3.42 8.72
N ILE A 137 -5.08 4.41 7.97
CA ILE A 137 -4.88 5.83 8.29
C ILE A 137 -5.51 6.17 9.64
N PHE A 138 -6.74 5.73 9.89
CA PHE A 138 -7.46 6.01 11.12
C PHE A 138 -6.76 5.46 12.34
N ILE A 139 -6.37 4.18 12.31
CA ILE A 139 -5.67 3.54 13.41
C ILE A 139 -4.32 4.21 13.67
N LEU A 140 -3.52 4.46 12.62
CA LEU A 140 -2.23 5.13 12.77
C LEU A 140 -2.35 6.55 13.35
N THR A 141 -3.37 7.29 12.90
CA THR A 141 -3.62 8.65 13.41
C THR A 141 -3.97 8.62 14.89
N LEU A 142 -4.87 7.72 15.32
CA LEU A 142 -5.23 7.59 16.75
C LEU A 142 -4.01 7.22 17.60
N ILE A 143 -3.16 6.33 17.10
CA ILE A 143 -1.95 5.90 17.81
C ILE A 143 -0.93 7.03 17.88
N ALA A 144 -0.71 7.77 16.80
CA ALA A 144 0.17 8.93 16.78
C ALA A 144 -0.32 10.04 17.74
N LEU A 145 -1.63 10.27 17.80
CA LEU A 145 -2.25 11.20 18.78
C LEU A 145 -2.04 10.72 20.21
N TRP A 146 -2.31 9.45 20.49
CA TRP A 146 -2.17 8.86 21.83
C TRP A 146 -0.71 8.92 22.33
N GLN A 147 0.24 8.70 21.43
CA GLN A 147 1.69 8.79 21.73
C GLN A 147 2.23 10.22 21.70
N GLN A 148 1.42 11.21 21.31
CA GLN A 148 1.87 12.59 21.05
C GLN A 148 3.07 12.64 20.08
N ASN A 149 3.08 11.74 19.09
CA ASN A 149 4.18 11.57 18.15
C ASN A 149 4.13 12.65 17.07
N THR A 150 4.77 13.79 17.33
CA THR A 150 4.83 14.92 16.39
C THR A 150 5.60 14.61 15.11
N ASP A 151 6.63 13.75 15.19
CA ASP A 151 7.43 13.35 14.04
C ASP A 151 6.60 12.60 12.99
N ALA A 152 5.71 11.70 13.43
CA ALA A 152 4.78 11.01 12.54
C ALA A 152 3.86 11.98 11.77
N PHE A 153 3.34 13.01 12.44
CA PHE A 153 2.49 14.02 11.78
C PHE A 153 3.29 14.89 10.81
N ILE A 154 4.52 15.28 11.18
CA ILE A 154 5.41 16.04 10.32
C ILE A 154 5.70 15.22 9.06
N ALA A 155 6.12 13.97 9.22
CA ALA A 155 6.41 13.06 8.12
C ALA A 155 5.21 12.86 7.19
N ALA A 156 4.04 12.55 7.76
CA ALA A 156 2.81 12.36 7.00
C ALA A 156 2.43 13.61 6.20
N THR A 157 2.51 14.79 6.82
CA THR A 157 2.23 16.08 6.17
C THR A 157 3.22 16.35 5.04
N LEU A 158 4.52 16.12 5.28
CA LEU A 158 5.59 16.43 4.34
C LEU A 158 5.50 15.55 3.10
N ILE A 159 5.33 14.24 3.26
CA ILE A 159 5.26 13.29 2.14
C ILE A 159 3.94 13.45 1.38
N TYR A 160 2.81 13.59 2.10
CA TYR A 160 1.53 13.88 1.45
C TYR A 160 1.60 15.15 0.61
N SER A 161 2.19 16.22 1.14
CA SER A 161 2.36 17.49 0.42
C SER A 161 3.23 17.33 -0.83
N PHE A 162 4.28 16.50 -0.75
CA PHE A 162 5.14 16.19 -1.90
C PHE A 162 4.36 15.49 -3.04
N PHE A 163 3.50 14.51 -2.73
CA PHE A 163 2.66 13.87 -3.76
C PHE A 163 1.56 14.78 -4.27
N TYR A 164 0.93 15.54 -3.38
CA TYR A 164 -0.09 16.49 -3.79
C TYR A 164 0.45 17.54 -4.76
N LEU A 165 1.66 18.06 -4.52
CA LEU A 165 2.32 18.99 -5.44
C LEU A 165 2.52 18.39 -6.84
N GLN A 166 2.80 17.08 -6.93
CA GLN A 166 2.94 16.40 -8.22
C GLN A 166 1.62 16.28 -8.99
N ILE A 167 0.47 16.25 -8.30
CA ILE A 167 -0.86 16.32 -8.93
C ILE A 167 -1.23 17.77 -9.26
N PHE A 168 -0.94 18.68 -8.33
CA PHE A 168 -1.33 20.07 -8.40
C PHE A 168 -0.62 20.83 -9.52
N ILE A 169 0.71 20.70 -9.65
CA ILE A 169 1.52 21.48 -10.60
C ILE A 169 1.09 21.23 -12.05
N PRO A 170 0.96 19.99 -12.55
CA PRO A 170 0.49 19.73 -13.91
C PRO A 170 -0.92 20.28 -14.16
N THR A 171 -1.81 20.13 -13.18
CA THR A 171 -3.18 20.65 -13.25
C THR A 171 -3.19 22.18 -13.34
N ALA A 172 -2.39 22.87 -12.54
CA ALA A 172 -2.27 24.32 -12.57
C ALA A 172 -1.67 24.82 -13.89
N ILE A 173 -0.64 24.14 -14.42
CA ILE A 173 -0.03 24.46 -15.72
C ILE A 173 -1.05 24.27 -16.85
N TYR A 174 -1.83 23.19 -16.81
CA TYR A 174 -2.87 22.91 -17.79
C TYR A 174 -3.96 24.00 -17.78
N ALA A 175 -4.51 24.32 -16.61
CA ALA A 175 -5.51 25.38 -16.44
C ALA A 175 -4.99 26.75 -16.89
N TRP A 176 -3.71 27.05 -16.61
CA TRP A 176 -3.05 28.27 -17.07
C TRP A 176 -2.97 28.35 -18.60
N LYS A 177 -2.62 27.24 -19.27
CA LYS A 177 -2.55 27.17 -20.74
C LYS A 177 -3.92 27.36 -21.40
N GLN A 178 -4.97 26.81 -20.79
CA GLN A 178 -6.37 26.97 -21.21
C GLN A 178 -6.89 28.42 -21.01
N LYS A 179 -6.11 29.32 -20.37
CA LYS A 179 -6.54 30.66 -19.92
C LYS A 179 -7.79 30.64 -19.04
N SER A 180 -8.10 29.50 -18.42
CA SER A 180 -9.23 29.37 -17.51
C SER A 180 -8.82 29.84 -16.11
N TRP A 181 -8.83 31.16 -15.93
CA TRP A 181 -8.46 31.78 -14.65
C TRP A 181 -9.35 31.31 -13.49
N LYS A 182 -10.61 30.93 -13.77
CA LYS A 182 -11.49 30.32 -12.76
C LYS A 182 -10.92 29.02 -12.22
N GLU A 183 -10.48 28.10 -13.08
CA GLU A 183 -9.84 26.84 -12.68
C GLU A 183 -8.53 27.08 -11.94
N VAL A 184 -7.72 28.04 -12.38
CA VAL A 184 -6.48 28.42 -11.68
C VAL A 184 -6.79 28.93 -10.26
N PHE A 185 -7.80 29.79 -10.08
CA PHE A 185 -8.20 30.26 -8.75
C PHE A 185 -8.80 29.15 -7.88
N ILE A 186 -9.54 28.21 -8.47
CA ILE A 186 -10.07 27.04 -7.77
C ILE A 186 -8.93 26.14 -7.28
N ALA A 187 -7.96 25.85 -8.15
CA ALA A 187 -6.77 25.08 -7.82
C ALA A 187 -5.97 25.77 -6.71
N ILE A 188 -5.71 27.08 -6.81
CA ILE A 188 -4.99 27.82 -5.78
C ILE A 188 -5.77 27.80 -4.44
N LYS A 189 -7.10 27.95 -4.46
CA LYS A 189 -7.91 27.86 -3.25
C LYS A 189 -7.86 26.47 -2.62
N SER A 190 -7.87 25.40 -3.41
CA SER A 190 -7.72 24.04 -2.88
C SER A 190 -6.35 23.81 -2.24
N PHE A 191 -5.30 24.50 -2.68
CA PHE A 191 -3.95 24.47 -2.09
C PHE A 191 -3.83 25.22 -0.73
N PHE A 192 -4.59 26.29 -0.50
CA PHE A 192 -4.49 27.08 0.75
C PHE A 192 -5.51 26.71 1.83
N ILE A 193 -6.68 26.16 1.46
CA ILE A 193 -7.63 25.53 2.42
C ILE A 193 -7.09 24.16 2.92
N PHE A 194 -5.98 23.73 2.32
CA PHE A 194 -5.46 22.39 2.31
C PHE A 194 -4.97 21.83 3.65
N PRO A 195 -4.34 22.54 4.59
CA PRO A 195 -3.89 21.91 5.85
C PRO A 195 -5.04 21.31 6.69
N LEU A 196 -6.17 22.01 6.74
CA LEU A 196 -7.39 21.54 7.38
C LEU A 196 -8.11 20.48 6.51
N TRP A 197 -8.01 20.62 5.19
CA TRP A 197 -8.56 19.68 4.23
C TRP A 197 -7.73 18.39 4.09
N ILE A 198 -6.42 18.39 4.36
CA ILE A 198 -5.51 17.23 4.41
C ILE A 198 -5.96 16.29 5.52
N ALA A 199 -6.18 16.85 6.71
CA ALA A 199 -6.65 16.09 7.87
C ALA A 199 -8.04 15.49 7.64
N LEU A 200 -8.91 16.15 6.85
CA LEU A 200 -10.29 15.67 6.58
C LEU A 200 -10.38 14.76 5.34
N SER A 201 -9.64 15.04 4.27
CA SER A 201 -9.67 14.30 2.99
C SER A 201 -9.06 12.92 3.09
N CYS A 202 -8.08 12.72 3.97
CA CYS A 202 -7.53 11.40 4.28
C CYS A 202 -8.57 10.42 4.86
N PHE A 203 -9.73 10.91 5.32
CA PHE A 203 -10.85 10.09 5.83
C PHE A 203 -12.05 10.02 4.87
N ILE A 204 -12.00 10.69 3.73
CA ILE A 204 -13.11 10.75 2.77
C ILE A 204 -12.80 9.82 1.59
N SER A 205 -13.76 8.96 1.25
CA SER A 205 -13.68 8.08 0.08
C SER A 205 -13.45 8.88 -1.21
N GLU A 206 -12.58 8.39 -2.09
CA GLU A 206 -12.21 9.07 -3.34
C GLU A 206 -13.41 9.27 -4.26
N LYS A 207 -14.30 8.27 -4.32
CA LYS A 207 -15.59 8.34 -5.04
C LYS A 207 -16.49 9.48 -4.57
N LYS A 208 -16.31 9.91 -3.31
CA LYS A 208 -17.05 11.03 -2.72
C LYS A 208 -16.35 12.37 -2.96
N LEU A 209 -15.02 12.38 -3.08
CA LEU A 209 -14.23 13.56 -3.44
C LEU A 209 -14.34 13.89 -4.93
N GLU A 210 -14.38 12.89 -5.83
CA GLU A 210 -14.69 13.08 -7.25
C GLU A 210 -16.02 13.83 -7.45
N LYS A 211 -17.03 13.45 -6.67
CA LYS A 211 -18.35 14.11 -6.66
C LYS A 211 -18.33 15.56 -6.17
N TRP A 212 -17.27 15.97 -5.45
CA TRP A 212 -17.06 17.34 -4.96
C TRP A 212 -15.97 18.08 -5.73
N SER A 213 -15.22 17.39 -6.57
CA SER A 213 -14.24 17.98 -7.45
C SER A 213 -14.99 18.88 -8.42
N ILE A 214 -14.52 20.12 -8.53
CA ILE A 214 -15.14 21.23 -9.26
C ILE A 214 -15.03 21.02 -10.79
N PHE A 215 -14.81 19.77 -11.22
CA PHE A 215 -14.53 19.34 -12.59
C PHE A 215 -15.66 18.45 -13.12
N GLN A 216 -16.92 18.85 -12.89
CA GLN A 216 -18.02 18.28 -13.67
C GLN A 216 -18.08 18.96 -15.04
N GLU A 217 -17.80 18.12 -16.04
CA GLU A 217 -18.30 18.17 -17.42
C GLU A 217 -17.94 19.41 -18.26
N GLU A 218 -16.80 19.34 -18.95
CA GLU A 218 -16.74 19.73 -20.37
C GLU A 218 -15.62 18.93 -21.09
N GLU A 219 -16.06 18.13 -22.06
CA GLU A 219 -15.37 17.34 -23.11
C GLU A 219 -13.88 16.93 -22.99
N ASN A 220 -13.67 15.62 -22.85
CA ASN A 220 -12.74 14.75 -23.63
C ASN A 220 -11.23 15.07 -23.75
N GLU A 221 -10.62 15.87 -22.87
CA GLU A 221 -9.17 15.86 -22.70
C GLU A 221 -8.80 15.43 -21.27
N GLU A 222 -8.28 14.20 -21.15
CA GLU A 222 -7.72 13.67 -19.89
C GLU A 222 -6.61 14.62 -19.41
N ILE A 223 -6.82 15.28 -18.26
CA ILE A 223 -5.76 16.01 -17.56
C ILE A 223 -4.61 15.01 -17.36
N PRO A 224 -3.38 15.30 -17.83
CA PRO A 224 -2.26 14.37 -17.67
C PRO A 224 -1.90 14.26 -16.19
N GLN A 225 -2.50 13.29 -15.52
CA GLN A 225 -2.20 12.93 -14.14
C GLN A 225 -1.16 11.81 -14.16
N TRP A 226 -0.01 12.10 -13.58
CA TRP A 226 1.14 11.20 -13.53
C TRP A 226 1.10 10.29 -12.29
N ILE A 227 0.26 10.63 -11.31
CA ILE A 227 0.12 10.00 -9.99
C ILE A 227 -1.35 9.99 -9.58
N GLY A 228 -1.82 8.88 -9.02
CA GLY A 228 -3.21 8.71 -8.60
C GLY A 228 -3.49 9.27 -7.20
N GLY A 229 -4.74 9.64 -6.93
CA GLY A 229 -5.19 10.06 -5.60
C GLY A 229 -4.89 9.02 -4.50
N GLY A 230 -4.99 7.73 -4.85
CA GLY A 230 -4.69 6.64 -3.93
C GLY A 230 -3.24 6.65 -3.43
N ASP A 231 -2.27 7.08 -4.25
CA ASP A 231 -0.85 7.13 -3.87
C ASP A 231 -0.63 8.09 -2.69
N LEU A 232 -1.44 9.17 -2.59
CA LEU A 232 -1.41 10.10 -1.47
C LEU A 232 -1.79 9.43 -0.14
N ARG A 233 -2.64 8.39 -0.18
CA ARG A 233 -3.04 7.65 1.02
C ARG A 233 -1.92 6.75 1.52
N ILE A 234 -1.24 6.06 0.60
CA ILE A 234 -0.05 5.27 0.95
C ILE A 234 1.04 6.20 1.47
N ALA A 235 1.24 7.36 0.87
CA ALA A 235 2.16 8.40 1.35
C ALA A 235 1.84 8.87 2.77
N PHE A 236 0.56 9.07 3.09
CA PHE A 236 0.13 9.45 4.43
C PHE A 236 0.37 8.31 5.45
N ILE A 237 0.02 7.07 5.09
CA ILE A 237 0.31 5.87 5.89
C ILE A 237 1.82 5.75 6.12
N MET A 238 2.64 5.91 5.08
CA MET A 238 4.10 5.83 5.14
C MET A 238 4.67 6.82 6.16
N GLY A 239 4.25 8.09 6.11
CA GLY A 239 4.71 9.10 7.06
C GLY A 239 4.24 8.84 8.49
N LEU A 240 2.96 8.51 8.69
CA LEU A 240 2.44 8.20 10.03
C LEU A 240 3.09 6.96 10.64
N PHE A 241 3.45 5.98 9.82
CA PHE A 241 3.97 4.70 10.26
C PHE A 241 5.47 4.75 10.58
N LEU A 242 6.26 5.42 9.73
CA LEU A 242 7.72 5.38 9.81
C LEU A 242 8.34 6.58 10.53
N GLY A 243 7.69 7.74 10.54
CA GLY A 243 8.33 9.00 10.96
C GLY A 243 9.24 9.59 9.89
N THR A 244 9.84 10.76 10.14
CA THR A 244 10.36 11.62 9.06
C THR A 244 11.56 11.00 8.35
N LYS A 245 12.53 10.47 9.10
CA LYS A 245 13.80 9.98 8.53
C LYS A 245 13.59 8.74 7.68
N GLU A 246 12.91 7.76 8.25
CA GLU A 246 12.62 6.48 7.62
C GLU A 246 11.62 6.65 6.47
N ALA A 247 10.66 7.56 6.57
CA ALA A 247 9.72 7.80 5.48
C ALA A 247 10.37 8.51 4.27
N LEU A 248 11.35 9.39 4.48
CA LEU A 248 12.16 9.95 3.39
C LEU A 248 13.00 8.86 2.68
N ILE A 249 13.56 7.92 3.43
CA ILE A 249 14.28 6.76 2.87
C ILE A 249 13.31 5.86 2.10
N ALA A 250 12.13 5.60 2.65
CA ALA A 250 11.10 4.82 1.99
C ALA A 250 10.70 5.44 0.65
N LEU A 251 10.47 6.75 0.62
CA LEU A 251 10.17 7.51 -0.59
C LEU A 251 11.29 7.37 -1.63
N PHE A 252 12.54 7.60 -1.21
CA PHE A 252 13.70 7.48 -2.08
C PHE A 252 13.85 6.07 -2.69
N LEU A 253 13.73 5.03 -1.86
CA LEU A 253 13.77 3.64 -2.31
C LEU A 253 12.63 3.31 -3.28
N SER A 254 11.43 3.86 -3.04
CA SER A 254 10.26 3.67 -3.91
C SER A 254 10.53 4.17 -5.33
N TYR A 255 11.12 5.37 -5.47
CA TYR A 255 11.49 5.92 -6.78
C TYR A 255 12.63 5.14 -7.45
N ILE A 256 13.66 4.71 -6.70
CA ILE A 256 14.75 3.90 -7.26
C ILE A 256 14.22 2.59 -7.82
N ILE A 257 13.46 1.85 -7.01
CA ILE A 257 12.93 0.54 -7.40
C ILE A 257 11.94 0.68 -8.56
N GLY A 258 11.02 1.65 -8.47
CA GLY A 258 10.05 1.93 -9.52
C GLY A 258 10.69 2.36 -10.83
N SER A 259 11.72 3.22 -10.78
CA SER A 259 12.47 3.64 -11.97
C SER A 259 13.21 2.47 -12.62
N PHE A 260 13.91 1.65 -11.83
CA PHE A 260 14.63 0.49 -12.35
C PHE A 260 13.69 -0.51 -13.03
N ILE A 261 12.58 -0.85 -12.38
CA ILE A 261 11.57 -1.76 -12.94
C ILE A 261 10.89 -1.14 -14.17
N GLY A 262 10.56 0.15 -14.13
CA GLY A 262 9.95 0.86 -15.25
C GLY A 262 10.85 0.87 -16.49
N VAL A 263 12.14 1.18 -16.33
CA VAL A 263 13.13 1.14 -17.42
C VAL A 263 13.29 -0.29 -17.95
N PHE A 264 13.35 -1.29 -17.08
CA PHE A 264 13.46 -2.69 -17.46
C PHE A 264 12.24 -3.17 -18.27
N VAL A 265 11.03 -2.84 -17.83
CA VAL A 265 9.78 -3.14 -18.55
C VAL A 265 9.75 -2.46 -19.91
N LEU A 266 10.12 -1.18 -19.99
CA LEU A 266 10.19 -0.43 -21.26
C LEU A 266 11.21 -1.04 -22.23
N ALA A 267 12.35 -1.51 -21.74
CA ALA A 267 13.39 -2.14 -22.54
C ALA A 267 12.94 -3.47 -23.16
N ILE A 268 12.17 -4.28 -22.40
CA ILE A 268 11.68 -5.60 -22.86
C ILE A 268 10.50 -5.45 -23.81
N TYR A 269 9.46 -4.73 -23.39
CA TYR A 269 8.17 -4.78 -24.09
C TYR A 269 8.09 -3.79 -25.26
N LYS A 270 8.96 -2.77 -25.32
CA LYS A 270 9.01 -1.72 -26.37
C LYS A 270 7.66 -1.06 -26.71
N LYS A 271 6.64 -1.25 -25.86
CA LYS A 271 5.32 -0.61 -25.99
C LYS A 271 5.35 0.72 -25.26
N LYS A 272 5.02 1.79 -25.98
CA LYS A 272 4.72 3.09 -25.38
C LYS A 272 3.37 3.00 -24.67
N ASN A 273 3.21 3.69 -23.54
CA ASN A 273 1.99 3.79 -22.72
C ASN A 273 1.57 2.52 -21.93
N GLN A 274 2.51 1.71 -21.44
CA GLN A 274 2.16 0.81 -20.34
C GLN A 274 2.08 1.61 -19.04
N MET A 275 0.88 1.69 -18.47
CA MET A 275 0.69 2.18 -17.11
C MET A 275 1.29 1.16 -16.13
N ILE A 276 2.16 1.65 -15.24
CA ILE A 276 2.73 0.88 -14.15
C ILE A 276 2.21 1.51 -12.86
N PRO A 277 1.48 0.77 -12.01
CA PRO A 277 0.97 1.31 -10.76
C PRO A 277 2.13 1.61 -9.82
N PHE A 278 2.13 2.79 -9.19
CA PHE A 278 3.22 3.24 -8.31
C PHE A 278 3.05 2.78 -6.86
N GLY A 279 1.82 2.52 -6.41
CA GLY A 279 1.48 2.05 -5.07
C GLY A 279 2.25 0.82 -4.57
N PRO A 280 2.60 -0.19 -5.41
CA PRO A 280 3.40 -1.32 -4.97
C PRO A 280 4.83 -0.93 -4.61
N PHE A 281 5.41 0.06 -5.30
CA PHE A 281 6.75 0.54 -5.00
C PHE A 281 6.76 1.37 -3.72
N LEU A 282 5.73 2.19 -3.49
CA LEU A 282 5.54 2.92 -2.23
C LEU A 282 5.42 1.99 -1.03
N SER A 283 4.59 0.95 -1.16
CA SER A 283 4.40 -0.06 -0.12
C SER A 283 5.69 -0.85 0.13
N LEU A 284 6.40 -1.23 -0.93
CA LEU A 284 7.67 -1.95 -0.83
C LEU A 284 8.76 -1.09 -0.19
N GLY A 285 8.89 0.18 -0.59
CA GLY A 285 9.82 1.12 0.02
C GLY A 285 9.52 1.35 1.50
N THR A 286 8.23 1.42 1.87
CA THR A 286 7.79 1.51 3.27
C THR A 286 8.22 0.28 4.08
N ILE A 287 7.99 -0.92 3.55
CA ILE A 287 8.37 -2.17 4.22
C ILE A 287 9.90 -2.26 4.34
N ILE A 288 10.66 -1.97 3.28
CA ILE A 288 12.13 -2.02 3.34
C ILE A 288 12.67 -1.02 4.36
N SER A 289 12.14 0.21 4.37
CA SER A 289 12.58 1.25 5.29
C SER A 289 12.21 0.94 6.75
N LEU A 290 11.09 0.23 7.00
CA LEU A 290 10.81 -0.29 8.34
C LEU A 290 11.97 -1.15 8.86
N PHE A 291 12.54 -2.03 8.03
CA PHE A 291 13.63 -2.93 8.43
C PHE A 291 15.02 -2.28 8.44
N ALA A 292 15.31 -1.44 7.45
CA ALA A 292 16.66 -0.96 7.18
C ALA A 292 16.81 0.57 7.24
N GLY A 293 15.72 1.32 7.44
CA GLY A 293 15.68 2.78 7.36
C GLY A 293 16.67 3.45 8.31
N GLN A 294 16.70 3.02 9.57
CA GLN A 294 17.64 3.57 10.55
C GLN A 294 19.11 3.34 10.17
N THR A 295 19.44 2.14 9.67
CA THR A 295 20.78 1.79 9.21
C THR A 295 21.17 2.61 7.97
N LEU A 296 20.25 2.73 7.01
CA LEU A 296 20.45 3.51 5.78
C LEU A 296 20.61 5.00 6.07
N TRP A 297 19.83 5.54 7.01
CA TRP A 297 19.94 6.93 7.47
C TRP A 297 21.32 7.20 8.05
N THR A 298 21.76 6.33 8.95
CA THR A 298 23.05 6.46 9.63
C THR A 298 24.20 6.39 8.63
N LEU A 299 24.16 5.40 7.72
CA LEU A 299 25.14 5.26 6.64
C LEU A 299 25.23 6.51 5.76
N TYR A 300 24.08 7.07 5.38
CA TYR A 300 24.03 8.30 4.58
C TYR A 300 24.66 9.48 5.33
N TRP A 301 24.31 9.67 6.61
CA TRP A 301 24.80 10.78 7.39
C TRP A 301 26.32 10.71 7.63
N GLU A 302 26.82 9.52 7.97
CA GLU A 302 28.26 9.29 8.19
C GLU A 302 29.07 9.47 6.90
N THR A 303 28.54 9.01 5.76
CA THR A 303 29.28 9.01 4.48
C THR A 303 29.25 10.37 3.79
N PHE A 304 28.21 11.18 3.96
CA PHE A 304 28.02 12.39 3.14
C PHE A 304 27.99 13.70 3.94
N VAL A 305 27.66 13.67 5.24
CA VAL A 305 27.49 14.89 6.03
C VAL A 305 28.64 15.11 7.01
N ASN A 306 29.14 14.06 7.65
CA ASN A 306 30.20 14.16 8.66
C ASN A 306 31.63 14.09 8.08
N PHE A 307 31.84 14.48 6.82
CA PHE A 307 33.17 14.53 6.18
C PHE A 307 33.97 15.76 6.63
#